data_AF-A0A3C2CU10-F1
#
_entry.id   AF-A0A3C2CU10-F1
#
_cell.length_a   1.000
_cell.length_b   1.000
_cell.length_c   1.000
_cell.angle_alpha   90.00
_cell.angle_beta   90.00
_cell.angle_gamma   90.00
#
_symmetry.space_group_name_H-M   'P 1'
#
loop_
_entity.id
_entity.type
_entity.pdbx_description
1 polymer ?
#
loop_
_entity_poly.entity_id
_entity_poly.type
_entity_poly.pdbx_seq_one_letter_code
_entity_poly.pdbx_strand_id
1 'polypeptide(L)' 'MGNRLFQEARKAVHLAKNAEPAEQNAAISTAKNALSSAYANTTITEKEQLRAFQDELNSIESK' A
#
# COMPACT_ATOMS: atom_id res chain seq x y z
N MET A 1 1.84 20.07 -3.97
CA MET A 1 1.86 19.45 -2.63
C MET A 1 1.71 17.95 -2.83
N GLY A 2 2.84 17.23 -2.94
CA GLY A 2 2.81 15.79 -3.16
C GLY A 2 2.24 15.11 -1.91
N ASN A 3 1.18 14.33 -2.07
CA ASN A 3 0.46 13.79 -0.95
C ASN A 3 1.34 12.78 -0.20
N ARG A 4 1.83 13.17 0.97
CA ARG A 4 2.81 12.39 1.75
C ARG A 4 2.27 10.99 2.06
N LEU A 5 0.97 10.89 2.34
CA LEU A 5 0.31 9.62 2.60
C LEU A 5 0.29 8.71 1.37
N PHE A 6 0.09 9.27 0.17
CA PHE A 6 0.17 8.51 -1.08
C PHE A 6 1.58 7.95 -1.33
N GLN A 7 2.61 8.76 -1.10
CA GLN A 7 3.99 8.34 -1.22
C GLN A 7 4.36 7.24 -0.21
N GLU A 8 3.85 7.37 1.02
CA GLU A 8 4.06 6.39 2.09
C GLU A 8 3.37 5.06 1.78
N ALA A 9 2.11 5.10 1.32
CA ALA A 9 1.38 3.91 0.89
C ALA A 9 2.09 3.18 -0.26
N ARG A 10 2.55 3.91 -1.28
CA ARG A 10 3.33 3.33 -2.38
C ARG A 10 4.62 2.68 -1.89
N LYS A 11 5.35 3.35 -0.99
CA LYS A 11 6.59 2.80 -0.42
C LYS A 11 6.32 1.53 0.39
N ALA A 12 5.26 1.51 1.19
CA ALA A 12 4.90 0.36 2.00
C ALA A 12 4.52 -0.86 1.13
N VAL A 13 3.76 -0.65 0.05
CA VAL A 13 3.43 -1.72 -0.93
C VAL A 13 4.71 -2.24 -1.60
N HIS A 14 5.63 -1.35 -1.95
CA HIS A 14 6.91 -1.75 -2.54
C HIS A 14 7.78 -2.55 -1.55
N LEU A 15 7.76 -2.19 -0.27
CA LEU A 15 8.43 -2.96 0.79
C LEU A 15 7.79 -4.35 0.93
N ALA A 16 6.47 -4.45 0.98
CA ALA A 16 5.77 -5.73 1.06
C ALA A 16 6.07 -6.66 -0.13
N LYS A 17 6.25 -6.10 -1.32
CA LYS A 17 6.66 -6.83 -2.54
C LYS A 17 8.06 -7.43 -2.47
N ASN A 18 8.99 -6.72 -1.82
CA ASN A 18 10.40 -7.10 -1.76
C ASN A 18 10.83 -7.68 -0.41
N ALA A 19 9.91 -7.73 0.56
CA ALA A 19 10.17 -8.29 1.88
C ALA A 19 10.36 -9.80 1.81
N GLU A 20 11.20 -10.32 2.68
CA GLU A 20 11.37 -11.76 2.86
C GLU A 20 10.06 -12.40 3.36
N PRO A 21 9.77 -13.67 3.04
CA PRO A 21 8.50 -14.31 3.41
C PRO A 21 8.22 -14.28 4.92
N ALA A 22 9.25 -14.26 5.76
CA ALA A 22 9.11 -14.13 7.21
C ALA A 22 8.58 -12.76 7.66
N GLU A 23 8.91 -11.68 6.94
CA GLU A 23 8.51 -10.30 7.25
C GLU A 23 7.40 -9.78 6.33
N GLN A 24 7.12 -10.49 5.23
CA GLN A 24 6.17 -10.10 4.21
C GLN A 24 4.77 -9.86 4.79
N ASN A 25 4.31 -10.71 5.72
CA ASN A 25 2.99 -10.55 6.33
C ASN A 25 2.88 -9.28 7.20
N ALA A 26 3.97 -8.91 7.90
CA ALA A 26 4.05 -7.68 8.68
C ALA A 26 4.13 -6.44 7.75
N ALA A 27 4.88 -6.54 6.65
CA ALA A 27 4.98 -5.50 5.64
C ALA A 27 3.63 -5.28 4.92
N ILE A 28 2.90 -6.34 4.61
CA ILE A 28 1.54 -6.29 4.05
C ILE A 28 0.60 -5.57 5.02
N SER A 29 0.62 -5.94 6.30
CA SER A 29 -0.21 -5.26 7.32
C SER A 29 0.10 -3.76 7.43
N THR A 30 1.37 -3.40 7.36
CA THR A 30 1.81 -1.99 7.35
C THR A 30 1.31 -1.27 6.10
N ALA A 31 1.44 -1.90 4.92
CA ALA A 31 0.96 -1.35 3.66
C ALA A 31 -0.56 -1.15 3.63
N LYS A 32 -1.35 -2.09 4.17
CA LYS A 32 -2.82 -1.95 4.29
C LYS A 32 -3.20 -0.73 5.15
N ASN A 33 -2.51 -0.51 6.26
CA ASN A 33 -2.75 0.65 7.13
C ASN A 33 -2.39 1.98 6.43
N ALA A 34 -1.25 2.02 5.74
CA ALA A 34 -0.83 3.19 4.98
C ALA A 34 -1.79 3.49 3.81
N LEU A 35 -2.24 2.47 3.08
CA LEU A 35 -3.23 2.59 2.01
C LEU A 35 -4.56 3.14 2.53
N SER A 36 -5.06 2.62 3.65
CA SER A 36 -6.31 3.10 4.27
C SER A 36 -6.21 4.58 4.69
N SER A 37 -5.08 4.94 5.33
CA SER A 37 -4.80 6.32 5.74
C SER A 37 -4.69 7.26 4.53
N ALA A 38 -4.03 6.82 3.46
CA ALA A 38 -3.93 7.56 2.22
C ALA A 38 -5.29 7.70 1.54
N TYR A 39 -6.11 6.65 1.50
CA TYR A 39 -7.43 6.64 0.86
C TYR A 39 -8.40 7.64 1.52
N ALA A 40 -8.32 7.81 2.83
CA ALA A 40 -9.12 8.79 3.56
C ALA A 40 -8.73 10.25 3.25
N ASN A 41 -7.47 10.51 2.87
CA ASN A 41 -6.88 11.84 2.77
C ASN A 41 -6.41 12.21 1.34
N THR A 42 -6.88 11.49 0.32
CA THR A 42 -6.51 11.68 -1.10
C THR A 42 -7.70 12.13 -1.95
N THR A 43 -7.39 12.68 -3.13
CA THR A 43 -8.39 12.99 -4.16
C THR A 43 -8.93 11.72 -4.84
N ILE A 44 -10.04 11.83 -5.57
CA ILE A 44 -10.67 10.70 -6.26
C ILE A 44 -9.69 10.03 -7.25
N THR A 45 -8.91 10.81 -7.99
CA THR A 45 -7.91 10.29 -8.93
C THR A 45 -6.81 9.48 -8.24
N GLU A 46 -6.32 9.95 -7.08
CA GLU A 46 -5.32 9.23 -6.29
C GLU A 46 -5.92 7.96 -5.65
N LYS A 47 -7.20 7.95 -5.29
CA LYS A 47 -7.89 6.77 -4.76
C LYS A 47 -7.93 5.62 -5.76
N GLU A 48 -8.07 5.91 -7.06
CA GLU A 48 -7.99 4.88 -8.10
C GLU A 48 -6.59 4.23 -8.15
N GLN A 49 -5.55 5.05 -8.03
CA GLN A 49 -4.16 4.56 -7.96
C GLN A 49 -3.90 3.75 -6.68
N LEU A 50 -4.41 4.19 -5.53
CA LEU A 50 -4.31 3.45 -4.27
C LEU A 50 -5.03 2.10 -4.33
N ARG A 51 -6.17 2.03 -5.02
CA ARG A 51 -6.91 0.78 -5.21
C ARG A 51 -6.08 -0.23 -6.00
N ALA A 52 -5.42 0.20 -7.07
CA ALA A 52 -4.50 -0.67 -7.81
C ALA A 52 -3.37 -1.22 -6.93
N PHE A 53 -2.78 -0.39 -6.06
CA PHE A 53 -1.77 -0.87 -5.11
C PHE A 53 -2.33 -1.86 -4.07
N GLN A 54 -3.58 -1.71 -3.67
CA GLN A 54 -4.26 -2.64 -2.76
C GLN A 54 -4.48 -4.01 -3.42
N ASP A 55 -4.90 -4.03 -4.69
CA ASP A 55 -5.04 -5.26 -5.48
C ASP A 55 -3.68 -5.97 -5.67
N GLU A 56 -2.61 -5.22 -5.94
CA GLU A 56 -1.25 -5.77 -5.99
C GLU A 56 -0.86 -6.41 -4.65
N LEU A 57 -1.16 -5.73 -3.53
CA LEU A 57 -0.84 -6.21 -2.19
C LEU A 57 -1.59 -7.50 -1.84
N ASN A 58 -2.89 -7.56 -2.14
CA ASN A 58 -3.72 -8.74 -1.92
C ASN A 58 -3.25 -9.94 -2.77
N SER A 59 -2.77 -9.68 -3.99
CA SER A 59 -2.23 -10.74 -4.86
C SER A 59 -0.96 -11.40 -4.28
N ILE A 60 -0.23 -10.67 -3.44
CA ILE A 60 0.99 -11.18 -2.79
C ILE A 60 0.64 -11.86 -1.46
N GLU A 61 -0.34 -11.33 -0.71
CA GLU A 61 -0.84 -11.96 0.52
C GLU A 61 -1.50 -13.32 0.25
N SER A 62 -2.20 -13.46 -0.88
CA SER A 62 -2.90 -14.69 -1.25
C SER A 62 -2.00 -15.75 -1.88
N LYS A 63 -0.68 -15.55 -1.90
CA LYS A 63 0.29 -16.41 -2.57
C LYS A 63 1.04 -17.29 -1.58
#